data_AF-A0A7J8Y984-F1
#
_entry.id   AF-A0A7J8Y984-F1
#
_cell.length_a   1.000
_cell.length_b   1.000
_cell.length_c   1.000
_cell.angle_alpha   90.00
_cell.angle_beta   90.00
_cell.angle_gamma   90.00
#
_symmetry.space_group_name_H-M   'P 1'
#
loop_
_entity.id
_entity.type
_entity.pdbx_description
1 polymer ?
#
loop_
_entity_poly.entity_id
_entity_poly.type
_entity_poly.pdbx_seq_one_letter_code
_entity_poly.pdbx_strand_id
1 'polypeptide(L)'
;MNYQCWAETFANMLEKDPFRPLLNVLELRGLLNDRIREEFRSGEEYWALERKLCRALTHKMEISIKDVMRAIHLKSFDYRVLNLLLYQLRGQEDDVLENNFNILRMFVKIYGPSTAPAMLAKYITDAEERYDNLLKTLDPQLSSKYQRRCEEATKEGGKVSGHPLGTWSIPPVIVNEDLYRSNCLNTE
;
A
#
# COMPACT_ATOMS: atom_id res chain seq x y z
N MET A 1 -36.32 -19.75 -17.81
CA MET A 1 -35.04 -19.83 -17.06
C MET A 1 -35.17 -18.98 -15.81
N ASN A 2 -35.16 -19.61 -14.63
CA ASN A 2 -35.54 -18.97 -13.36
C ASN A 2 -34.37 -18.20 -12.74
N TYR A 3 -34.54 -16.90 -12.51
CA TYR A 3 -33.57 -16.00 -11.87
C TYR A 3 -33.11 -16.49 -10.48
N GLN A 4 -33.99 -17.18 -9.74
CA GLN A 4 -33.68 -17.75 -8.42
C GLN A 4 -32.60 -18.84 -8.45
N CYS A 5 -32.58 -19.69 -9.47
CA CYS A 5 -31.57 -20.75 -9.62
C CYS A 5 -30.18 -20.16 -9.88
N TRP A 6 -30.11 -19.05 -10.64
CA TRP A 6 -28.86 -18.31 -10.85
C TRP A 6 -28.39 -17.61 -9.57
N ALA A 7 -29.27 -16.98 -8.81
CA ALA A 7 -28.92 -16.31 -7.56
C ALA A 7 -28.36 -17.29 -6.51
N GLU A 8 -28.98 -18.47 -6.35
CA GLU A 8 -28.49 -19.51 -5.44
C GLU A 8 -27.15 -20.10 -5.91
N THR A 9 -26.98 -20.30 -7.22
CA THR A 9 -25.71 -20.79 -7.78
C THR A 9 -24.59 -19.76 -7.61
N PHE A 10 -24.90 -18.48 -7.80
CA PHE A 10 -23.95 -17.38 -7.67
C PHE A 10 -23.57 -17.13 -6.20
N ALA A 11 -24.52 -17.25 -5.28
CA ALA A 11 -24.26 -17.18 -3.85
C ALA A 11 -23.35 -18.32 -3.37
N ASN A 12 -23.61 -19.56 -3.80
CA ASN A 12 -22.75 -20.71 -3.50
C ASN A 12 -21.34 -20.59 -4.12
N MET A 13 -21.22 -19.93 -5.27
CA MET A 13 -19.93 -19.67 -5.93
C MET A 13 -19.10 -18.63 -5.16
N LEU A 14 -19.73 -17.55 -4.71
CA LEU A 14 -19.11 -16.52 -3.87
C LEU A 14 -18.70 -17.04 -2.49
N GLU A 15 -19.41 -18.04 -1.96
CA GLU A 15 -19.09 -18.62 -0.66
C GLU A 15 -17.78 -19.43 -0.67
N LYS A 16 -17.43 -20.02 -1.84
CA LYS A 16 -16.23 -20.85 -2.01
C LYS A 16 -15.02 -20.08 -2.55
N ASP A 17 -15.27 -19.11 -3.43
CA ASP A 17 -14.24 -18.24 -4.00
C ASP A 17 -14.83 -16.82 -4.13
N PRO A 18 -14.66 -15.99 -3.10
CA PRO A 18 -15.32 -14.68 -3.02
C PRO A 18 -14.83 -13.72 -4.10
N PHE A 19 -13.64 -13.94 -4.66
CA PHE A 19 -13.05 -13.09 -5.69
C PHE A 19 -13.24 -13.65 -7.11
N ARG A 20 -13.70 -14.89 -7.29
CA ARG A 20 -13.91 -15.52 -8.61
C ARG A 20 -14.59 -14.62 -9.64
N PRO A 21 -15.73 -13.95 -9.32
CA PRO A 21 -16.39 -13.11 -10.31
C PRO A 21 -15.54 -11.91 -10.70
N LEU A 22 -14.82 -11.33 -9.73
CA LEU A 22 -13.93 -10.19 -9.96
C LEU A 22 -12.69 -10.60 -10.76
N LEU A 23 -12.07 -11.74 -10.45
CA LEU A 23 -10.96 -12.32 -11.22
C LEU A 23 -11.35 -12.51 -12.69
N ASN A 24 -12.52 -13.07 -12.97
CA ASN A 24 -13.01 -13.26 -14.33
C ASN A 24 -13.18 -11.93 -15.08
N VAL A 25 -13.75 -10.91 -14.41
CA VAL A 25 -13.92 -9.58 -15.02
C VAL A 25 -12.58 -8.94 -15.34
N LEU A 26 -11.62 -9.00 -14.40
CA LEU A 26 -10.29 -8.43 -14.60
C LEU A 26 -9.53 -9.16 -15.70
N GLU A 27 -9.63 -10.48 -15.79
CA GLU A 27 -9.02 -11.30 -16.84
C GLU A 27 -9.57 -10.95 -18.22
N LEU A 28 -10.90 -10.87 -18.35
CA LEU A 28 -11.58 -10.47 -19.60
C LEU A 28 -11.20 -9.06 -20.07
N ARG A 29 -10.82 -8.19 -19.13
CA ARG A 29 -10.39 -6.81 -19.42
C ARG A 29 -8.87 -6.69 -19.62
N GLY A 30 -8.11 -7.78 -19.50
CA GLY A 30 -6.65 -7.76 -19.57
C GLY A 30 -5.98 -7.07 -18.38
N LEU A 31 -6.72 -6.86 -17.28
CA LEU A 31 -6.27 -6.17 -16.06
C LEU A 31 -5.80 -7.13 -14.96
N LEU A 32 -5.88 -8.44 -15.20
CA LEU A 32 -5.44 -9.43 -14.23
C LEU A 32 -3.96 -9.77 -14.44
N ASN A 33 -3.12 -9.44 -13.46
CA ASN A 33 -1.73 -9.85 -13.40
C ASN A 33 -1.43 -10.68 -12.13
N ASP A 34 -0.24 -11.27 -12.06
CA ASP A 34 0.14 -12.15 -10.95
C ASP A 34 0.20 -11.42 -9.60
N ARG A 35 0.54 -10.12 -9.61
CA ARG A 35 0.55 -9.32 -8.40
C ARG A 35 -0.88 -9.14 -7.86
N ILE A 36 -1.84 -8.79 -8.71
CA ILE A 36 -3.25 -8.67 -8.33
C ILE A 36 -3.80 -10.01 -7.83
N ARG A 37 -3.43 -11.14 -8.46
CA ARG A 37 -3.80 -12.48 -7.97
C ARG A 37 -3.27 -12.74 -6.55
N GLU A 38 -2.04 -12.36 -6.25
CA GLU A 38 -1.46 -12.49 -4.91
C GLU A 38 -2.17 -11.60 -3.88
N GLU A 39 -2.55 -10.38 -4.28
CA GLU A 39 -3.31 -9.51 -3.37
C GLU A 39 -4.71 -10.06 -3.07
N PHE A 40 -5.37 -10.71 -4.03
CA PHE A 40 -6.63 -11.40 -3.74
C PHE A 40 -6.45 -12.59 -2.81
N ARG A 41 -5.39 -13.41 -2.99
CA ARG A 41 -5.05 -14.48 -2.05
C ARG A 41 -4.83 -13.95 -0.62
N SER A 42 -4.13 -12.81 -0.51
CA SER A 42 -3.96 -12.09 0.75
C SER A 42 -5.30 -11.66 1.36
N GLY A 43 -6.25 -11.23 0.53
CA GLY A 43 -7.62 -10.89 0.94
C GLY A 43 -8.43 -12.08 1.46
N GLU A 44 -8.29 -13.26 0.85
CA GLU A 44 -8.95 -14.48 1.32
C GLU A 44 -8.45 -14.88 2.70
N GLU A 45 -7.13 -14.84 2.90
CA GLU A 45 -6.51 -15.11 4.20
C GLU A 45 -6.94 -14.06 5.24
N TYR A 46 -6.95 -12.77 4.87
CA TYR A 46 -7.43 -11.70 5.74
C TYR A 46 -8.86 -11.97 6.22
N TRP A 47 -9.77 -12.32 5.31
CA TRP A 47 -11.16 -12.56 5.67
C TRP A 47 -11.32 -13.82 6.55
N ALA A 48 -10.56 -14.88 6.29
CA ALA A 48 -10.54 -16.04 7.18
C ALA A 48 -10.10 -15.66 8.60
N LEU A 49 -9.04 -14.86 8.73
CA LEU A 49 -8.54 -14.38 10.02
C LEU A 49 -9.53 -13.44 10.71
N GLU A 50 -10.12 -12.49 9.99
CA GLU A 50 -11.09 -11.54 10.53
C GLU A 50 -12.30 -12.27 11.15
N ARG A 51 -12.88 -13.24 10.43
CA ARG A 51 -13.97 -14.08 10.96
C ARG A 51 -13.54 -14.92 12.15
N LYS A 52 -12.32 -15.47 12.14
CA LYS A 52 -11.77 -16.23 13.26
C LYS A 52 -11.66 -15.36 14.51
N LEU A 53 -11.09 -14.17 14.38
CA LEU A 53 -10.89 -13.21 15.47
C LEU A 53 -12.23 -12.70 16.00
N CYS A 54 -13.18 -12.36 15.13
CA CYS A 54 -14.53 -11.92 15.52
C CYS A 54 -15.31 -13.02 16.25
N ARG A 55 -15.21 -14.29 15.80
CA ARG A 55 -15.80 -15.44 16.52
C ARG A 55 -15.17 -15.63 17.89
N ALA A 56 -13.83 -15.54 18.00
CA ALA A 56 -13.13 -15.66 19.27
C ALA A 56 -13.56 -14.57 20.26
N LEU A 57 -13.70 -13.32 19.79
CA LEU A 57 -14.23 -12.21 20.59
C LEU A 57 -15.66 -12.49 21.09
N THR A 58 -16.55 -12.93 20.20
CA THR A 58 -17.96 -13.20 20.52
C THR A 58 -18.11 -14.30 21.58
N HIS A 59 -17.30 -15.36 21.46
CA HIS A 59 -17.33 -16.52 22.36
C HIS A 59 -16.36 -16.39 23.55
N LYS A 60 -15.73 -15.23 23.72
CA LYS A 60 -14.74 -14.95 24.78
C LYS A 60 -13.61 -15.99 24.85
N MET A 61 -13.18 -16.47 23.69
CA MET A 61 -12.05 -17.38 23.55
C MET A 61 -10.73 -16.61 23.59
N GLU A 62 -9.63 -17.32 23.85
CA GLU A 62 -8.29 -16.75 23.77
C GLU A 62 -7.98 -16.29 22.33
N ILE A 63 -7.41 -15.09 22.20
CA ILE A 63 -7.08 -14.47 20.92
C ILE A 63 -5.57 -14.55 20.68
N SER A 64 -5.19 -15.14 19.55
CA SER A 64 -3.79 -15.22 19.13
C SER A 64 -3.29 -13.87 18.63
N ILE A 65 -2.28 -13.30 19.31
CA ILE A 65 -1.59 -12.08 18.85
C ILE A 65 -1.00 -12.29 17.44
N LYS A 66 -0.49 -13.48 17.12
CA LYS A 66 0.05 -13.78 15.79
C LYS A 66 -1.01 -13.63 14.70
N ASP A 67 -2.24 -14.08 14.95
CA ASP A 67 -3.34 -13.97 14.00
C ASP A 67 -3.78 -12.51 13.83
N VAL A 68 -3.80 -11.73 14.92
CA VAL A 68 -4.08 -10.30 14.88
C VAL A 68 -3.04 -9.56 14.04
N MET A 69 -1.75 -9.80 14.29
CA MET A 69 -0.66 -9.17 13.53
C MET A 69 -0.72 -9.54 12.05
N ARG A 70 -0.97 -10.82 11.73
CA ARG A 70 -1.14 -11.27 10.35
C ARG A 70 -2.34 -10.59 9.67
N ALA A 71 -3.48 -10.46 10.36
CA ALA A 71 -4.65 -9.76 9.83
C ALA A 71 -4.36 -8.28 9.55
N ILE A 72 -3.60 -7.60 10.41
CA ILE A 72 -3.18 -6.20 10.19
C ILE A 72 -2.37 -6.05 8.90
N HIS A 73 -1.40 -6.94 8.67
CA HIS A 73 -0.57 -6.93 7.46
C HIS A 73 -1.38 -7.12 6.17
N LEU A 74 -2.40 -7.96 6.24
CA LEU A 74 -3.23 -8.28 5.08
C LEU A 74 -4.39 -7.30 4.87
N LYS A 75 -4.77 -6.52 5.88
CA LYS A 75 -5.97 -5.65 5.90
C LYS A 75 -6.09 -4.71 4.70
N SER A 76 -4.97 -4.23 4.16
CA SER A 76 -4.94 -3.24 3.07
C SER A 76 -4.82 -3.85 1.67
N PHE A 77 -5.10 -5.15 1.50
CA PHE A 77 -5.05 -5.80 0.19
C PHE A 77 -5.95 -5.11 -0.86
N ASP A 78 -7.12 -4.64 -0.45
CA ASP A 78 -8.09 -3.93 -1.28
C ASP A 78 -7.52 -2.62 -1.85
N TYR A 79 -6.83 -1.84 -1.03
CA TYR A 79 -6.10 -0.65 -1.47
C TYR A 79 -4.96 -0.99 -2.43
N ARG A 80 -4.26 -2.10 -2.20
CA ARG A 80 -3.17 -2.55 -3.09
C ARG A 80 -3.72 -2.99 -4.45
N VAL A 81 -4.80 -3.77 -4.49
CA VAL A 81 -5.52 -4.13 -5.72
C VAL A 81 -5.99 -2.88 -6.46
N LEU A 82 -6.66 -1.96 -5.77
CA LEU A 82 -7.17 -0.73 -6.36
C LEU A 82 -6.03 0.10 -6.98
N ASN A 83 -4.93 0.27 -6.25
CA ASN A 83 -3.77 1.00 -6.74
C ASN A 83 -3.18 0.35 -7.99
N LEU A 84 -2.95 -0.97 -7.98
CA LEU A 84 -2.44 -1.70 -9.14
C LEU A 84 -3.33 -1.53 -10.36
N LEU A 85 -4.66 -1.66 -10.19
CA LEU A 85 -5.62 -1.44 -11.26
C LEU A 85 -5.56 0.00 -11.80
N LEU A 86 -5.48 1.00 -10.92
CA LEU A 86 -5.37 2.40 -11.32
C LEU A 86 -4.10 2.67 -12.13
N TYR A 87 -2.98 2.07 -11.77
CA TYR A 87 -1.73 2.25 -12.52
C TYR A 87 -1.76 1.57 -13.86
N GLN A 88 -2.25 0.34 -13.91
CA GLN A 88 -2.39 -0.39 -15.17
C GLN A 88 -3.35 0.34 -16.12
N LEU A 89 -4.48 0.84 -15.62
CA LEU A 89 -5.44 1.64 -16.40
C LEU A 89 -4.88 2.97 -16.91
N ARG A 90 -3.84 3.52 -16.25
CA ARG A 90 -3.16 4.75 -16.69
C ARG A 90 -1.91 4.49 -17.54
N GLY A 91 -1.46 3.23 -17.66
CA GLY A 91 -0.17 2.90 -18.27
C GLY A 91 1.02 3.43 -17.47
N GLN A 92 0.93 3.44 -16.14
CA GLN A 92 1.94 4.03 -15.23
C GLN A 92 2.45 3.06 -14.16
N GLU A 93 2.59 1.77 -14.46
CA GLU A 93 3.15 0.78 -13.51
C GLU A 93 4.57 1.17 -13.04
N ASP A 94 5.36 1.81 -13.89
CA ASP A 94 6.76 2.19 -13.59
C ASP A 94 6.88 3.27 -12.51
N ASP A 95 5.99 4.26 -12.49
CA ASP A 95 6.02 5.36 -11.51
C ASP A 95 5.76 4.85 -10.07
N VAL A 96 5.39 3.59 -9.86
CA VAL A 96 5.03 3.03 -8.55
C VAL A 96 6.02 1.97 -8.12
N LEU A 97 6.47 1.16 -9.07
CA LEU A 97 7.60 0.25 -8.87
C LEU A 97 8.89 1.03 -8.54
N GLU A 98 9.03 2.25 -9.06
CA GLU A 98 10.12 3.18 -8.71
C GLU A 98 9.84 4.05 -7.47
N ASN A 99 8.69 3.88 -6.79
CA ASN A 99 8.26 4.76 -5.69
C ASN A 99 8.15 6.25 -6.09
N ASN A 100 7.85 6.50 -7.36
CA ASN A 100 7.66 7.80 -7.99
C ASN A 100 6.23 8.33 -7.77
N PHE A 101 5.73 8.34 -6.53
CA PHE A 101 4.74 9.35 -6.13
C PHE A 101 5.46 10.69 -6.13
N ASN A 102 5.59 11.27 -7.32
CA ASN A 102 6.74 12.12 -7.60
C ASN A 102 6.45 13.57 -7.18
N ILE A 103 6.28 13.75 -5.86
CA ILE A 103 6.26 15.06 -5.21
C ILE A 103 7.52 15.84 -5.60
N LEU A 104 8.66 15.18 -5.77
CA LEU A 104 9.87 15.82 -6.30
C LEU A 104 9.64 16.43 -7.69
N ARG A 105 8.98 15.76 -8.64
CA ARG A 105 8.59 16.37 -9.94
C ARG A 105 7.74 17.63 -9.76
N MET A 106 6.82 17.65 -8.79
CA MET A 106 6.02 18.84 -8.52
C MET A 106 6.89 19.98 -7.99
N PHE A 107 7.84 19.66 -7.10
CA PHE A 107 8.83 20.63 -6.64
C PHE A 107 9.71 21.12 -7.79
N VAL A 108 10.11 20.27 -8.73
CA VAL A 108 10.86 20.64 -9.93
C VAL A 108 10.04 21.60 -10.80
N LYS A 109 8.73 21.34 -10.95
CA LYS A 109 7.83 22.23 -11.71
C LYS A 109 7.67 23.61 -11.05
N ILE A 110 7.66 23.66 -9.71
CA ILE A 110 7.45 24.90 -8.94
C ILE A 110 8.74 25.71 -8.76
N TYR A 111 9.83 25.05 -8.37
CA TYR A 111 11.09 25.68 -7.94
C TYR A 111 12.23 25.53 -8.95
N GLY A 112 12.03 24.74 -10.01
CA GLY A 112 13.07 24.37 -10.96
C GLY A 112 13.94 23.21 -10.48
N PRO A 113 14.63 22.52 -11.41
CA PRO A 113 15.37 21.28 -11.12
C PRO A 113 16.55 21.46 -10.16
N SER A 114 17.18 22.64 -10.15
CA SER A 114 18.30 22.94 -9.26
C SER A 114 17.88 23.16 -7.81
N THR A 115 16.72 23.79 -7.60
CA THR A 115 16.25 24.20 -6.26
C THR A 115 15.33 23.16 -5.62
N ALA A 116 14.65 22.35 -6.43
CA ALA A 116 13.65 21.39 -5.98
C ALA A 116 14.14 20.37 -4.94
N PRO A 117 15.32 19.71 -5.09
CA PRO A 117 15.82 18.79 -4.08
C PRO A 117 16.03 19.45 -2.72
N ALA A 118 16.62 20.65 -2.70
CA ALA A 118 16.88 21.38 -1.47
C ALA A 118 15.58 21.83 -0.79
N MET A 119 14.59 22.26 -1.58
CA MET A 119 13.27 22.60 -1.05
C MET A 119 12.55 21.37 -0.48
N LEU A 120 12.55 20.24 -1.19
CA LEU A 120 11.94 19.01 -0.69
C LEU A 120 12.63 18.54 0.61
N ALA A 121 13.96 18.54 0.64
CA ALA A 121 14.72 18.21 1.84
C ALA A 121 14.32 19.10 3.03
N LYS A 122 14.19 20.42 2.81
CA LYS A 122 13.73 21.35 3.84
C LYS A 122 12.33 20.99 4.36
N TYR A 123 11.38 20.72 3.47
CA TYR A 123 10.02 20.34 3.89
C TYR A 123 9.99 19.01 4.67
N ILE A 124 10.83 18.03 4.30
CA ILE A 124 10.99 16.79 5.05
C ILE A 124 11.54 17.09 6.44
N THR A 125 12.62 17.86 6.54
CA THR A 125 13.21 18.26 7.83
C THR A 125 12.23 19.00 8.73
N ASP A 126 11.49 19.97 8.18
CA ASP A 126 10.47 20.72 8.94
C ASP A 126 9.34 19.80 9.44
N ALA A 127 8.98 18.77 8.66
CA ALA A 127 7.97 17.78 9.04
C ALA A 127 8.49 16.82 10.12
N GLU A 128 9.73 16.34 9.99
CA GLU A 128 10.39 15.48 10.98
C GLU A 128 10.55 16.22 12.32
N GLU A 129 10.93 17.50 12.31
CA GLU A 129 11.04 18.30 13.52
C GLU A 129 9.68 18.49 14.21
N ARG A 130 8.61 18.77 13.44
CA ARG A 130 7.25 18.86 13.99
C ARG A 130 6.80 17.54 14.59
N TYR A 131 7.09 16.43 13.92
CA TYR A 131 6.81 15.09 14.41
C TYR A 131 7.53 14.83 15.73
N ASP A 132 8.83 15.13 15.81
CA ASP A 132 9.62 14.96 17.03
C ASP A 132 9.11 15.82 18.19
N ASN A 133 8.71 17.06 17.90
CA ASN A 133 8.13 17.96 18.90
C ASN A 133 6.80 17.41 19.43
N LEU A 134 5.90 16.94 18.56
CA LEU A 134 4.66 16.29 18.97
C LEU A 134 4.93 15.02 19.79
N LEU A 135 5.90 14.20 19.37
CA LEU A 135 6.28 12.97 20.06
C LEU A 135 6.80 13.22 21.48
N LYS A 136 7.49 14.35 21.69
CA LYS A 136 7.95 14.81 23.03
C LYS A 136 6.81 15.30 23.92
N THR A 137 5.70 15.77 23.34
CA THR A 137 4.52 16.19 24.12
C THR A 137 3.66 15.02 24.60
N LEU A 138 3.84 13.82 24.02
CA LEU A 138 3.13 12.63 24.46
C LEU A 138 3.63 12.16 25.83
N ASP A 139 2.74 11.49 26.57
CA ASP A 139 3.12 10.76 27.78
C ASP A 139 4.33 9.84 27.51
N PRO A 140 5.36 9.80 28.38
CA PRO A 140 6.58 9.03 28.13
C PRO A 140 6.36 7.54 27.87
N GLN A 141 5.36 6.92 28.52
CA GLN A 141 5.05 5.51 28.29
C GLN A 141 4.38 5.30 26.92
N LEU A 142 3.49 6.21 26.54
CA LEU A 142 2.83 6.17 25.23
C LEU A 142 3.82 6.43 24.09
N SER A 143 4.69 7.43 24.25
CA SER A 143 5.74 7.78 23.30
C SER A 143 6.69 6.59 23.05
N SER A 144 7.15 5.93 24.13
CA SER A 144 7.99 4.73 24.03
C SER A 144 7.29 3.55 23.34
N LYS A 145 6.01 3.30 23.64
CA LYS A 145 5.23 2.24 22.98
C LYS A 145 5.04 2.51 21.49
N TYR A 146 4.74 3.75 21.13
CA TYR A 146 4.56 4.16 19.75
C TYR A 146 5.84 4.00 18.93
N GLN A 147 6.97 4.49 19.44
CA GLN A 147 8.29 4.31 18.80
C GLN A 147 8.63 2.83 18.57
N ARG A 148 8.39 1.98 19.57
CA ARG A 148 8.60 0.53 19.43
C ARG A 148 7.76 -0.07 18.31
N ARG A 149 6.49 0.34 18.20
CA ARG A 149 5.61 -0.14 17.12
C ARG A 149 6.10 0.33 15.74
N CYS A 150 6.61 1.55 15.63
CA CYS A 150 7.21 2.06 14.39
C CYS A 150 8.44 1.25 13.96
N GLU A 151 9.30 0.86 14.90
CA GLU A 151 10.45 -0.01 14.63
C GLU A 151 10.02 -1.41 14.18
N GLU A 152 9.03 -2.01 14.86
CA GLU A 152 8.47 -3.30 14.49
C GLU A 152 7.87 -3.27 13.08
N ALA A 153 7.07 -2.25 12.75
CA ALA A 153 6.47 -2.09 11.43
C ALA A 153 7.53 -1.94 10.33
N THR A 154 8.62 -1.20 10.60
CA THR A 154 9.75 -1.06 9.67
C THR A 154 10.44 -2.41 9.42
N LYS A 155 10.65 -3.20 10.48
CA LYS A 155 11.22 -4.56 10.38
C LYS A 155 10.29 -5.53 9.62
N GLU A 156 8.99 -5.46 9.87
CA GLU A 156 7.98 -6.26 9.16
C GLU A 156 7.97 -5.97 7.66
N GLY A 157 8.30 -4.74 7.25
CA GLY A 157 8.50 -4.34 5.85
C GLY A 157 9.85 -4.75 5.23
N GLY A 158 10.67 -5.54 5.92
CA GLY A 158 11.95 -6.06 5.42
C GLY A 158 13.09 -5.03 5.31
N LYS A 159 12.90 -3.81 5.82
CA LYS A 159 13.95 -2.77 5.83
C LYS A 159 14.59 -2.67 7.22
N VAL A 160 15.91 -2.59 7.25
CA VAL A 160 16.69 -2.21 8.44
C VAL A 160 17.16 -0.78 8.20
N SER A 161 16.39 0.23 8.62
CA SER A 161 16.84 1.62 8.54
C SER A 161 17.75 1.95 9.73
N GLY A 162 18.87 2.63 9.47
CA GLY A 162 19.74 3.16 10.52
C GLY A 162 19.16 4.37 11.25
N HIS A 163 18.11 4.99 10.68
CA HIS A 163 17.40 6.13 11.26
C HIS A 163 15.96 5.74 11.66
N PRO A 164 15.42 6.24 12.79
CA PRO A 164 14.10 5.84 13.32
C PRO A 164 12.92 6.12 12.38
N LEU A 165 13.04 7.15 11.53
CA LEU A 165 12.03 7.51 10.52
C LEU A 165 12.34 6.98 9.13
N GLY A 166 13.38 6.14 9.00
CA GLY A 166 13.94 5.76 7.71
C GLY A 166 15.02 6.73 7.23
N THR A 167 15.73 6.30 6.18
CA THR A 167 16.73 7.12 5.49
C THR A 167 16.18 7.48 4.12
N TRP A 168 16.03 8.78 3.86
CA TRP A 168 15.56 9.30 2.59
C TRP A 168 16.74 9.54 1.65
N SER A 169 16.66 8.99 0.44
CA SER A 169 17.54 9.36 -0.67
C SER A 169 16.72 10.08 -1.73
N ILE A 170 17.02 11.34 -2.00
CA ILE A 170 16.34 12.07 -3.08
C ILE A 170 16.78 11.45 -4.42
N PRO A 171 15.86 10.93 -5.23
CA PRO A 171 16.21 10.33 -6.52
C PRO A 171 16.71 11.38 -7.52
N PRO A 172 17.40 10.97 -8.60
CA PRO A 172 17.83 11.87 -9.66
C PRO A 172 16.66 12.70 -10.22
N VAL A 173 16.91 13.99 -10.47
CA VAL A 173 15.90 14.92 -10.97
C VAL A 173 15.69 14.74 -12.46
N ILE A 174 14.44 14.58 -12.88
CA ILE A 174 14.02 14.68 -14.27
C ILE A 174 13.92 16.16 -14.65
N VAL A 175 14.89 16.64 -15.45
CA VAL A 175 14.99 18.06 -15.85
C VAL A 175 13.96 18.44 -16.91
N ASN A 176 13.72 17.54 -17.88
CA ASN A 176 12.75 17.74 -18.94
C ASN A 176 11.75 16.58 -18.94
N GLU A 177 10.56 16.86 -18.44
CA GLU A 177 9.48 15.90 -18.28
C GLU A 177 8.96 15.38 -19.63
N ASP A 178 8.81 16.26 -20.62
CA ASP A 178 8.28 15.90 -21.94
C ASP A 178 9.24 14.98 -22.68
N LEU A 179 10.54 15.32 -22.67
CA LEU A 179 11.59 14.49 -23.26
C LEU A 179 11.71 13.13 -22.55
N TYR A 180 11.64 13.11 -21.22
CA TYR A 180 11.67 11.87 -20.44
C TYR A 180 10.51 10.94 -20.84
N ARG A 181 9.28 11.48 -20.92
CA ARG A 181 8.10 10.69 -21.32
C ARG A 181 8.15 10.25 -22.78
N SER A 182 8.62 11.09 -23.70
CA SER A 182 8.83 10.69 -25.10
C SER A 182 9.85 9.56 -25.24
N ASN A 183 10.91 9.56 -24.44
CA ASN A 183 11.90 8.47 -24.47
C ASN A 183 11.35 7.16 -23.91
N CYS A 184 10.54 7.21 -22.84
CA CYS A 184 9.85 6.03 -22.32
C CYS A 184 8.88 5.41 -23.33
N LEU A 185 8.18 6.22 -24.13
CA LEU A 185 7.27 5.74 -25.17
C LEU A 185 7.99 5.19 -26.42
N ASN A 186 9.21 5.63 -26.69
CA ASN A 186 10.03 5.18 -27.83
C ASN A 186 10.88 3.94 -27.53
N THR A 187 10.80 3.40 -26.31
CA THR A 187 11.53 2.19 -25.89
C THR A 187 10.66 0.93 -25.86
N GLU A 188 9.42 1.00 -26.37
CA GLU A 188 8.56 -0.14 -26.68
C GLU A 188 8.80 -0.73 -28.07
#